data_AF-A0A661XHI1-F1
#
_entry.id   AF-A0A661XHI1-F1
#
_cell.length_a   1.000
_cell.length_b   1.000
_cell.length_c   1.000
_cell.angle_alpha   90.00
_cell.angle_beta   90.00
_cell.angle_gamma   90.00
#
_symmetry.space_group_name_H-M   'P 1'
#
loop_
_entity.id
_entity.type
_entity.pdbx_description
1 polymer ?
#
loop_
_entity_poly.entity_id
_entity_poly.type
_entity_poly.pdbx_seq_one_letter_code
_entity_poly.pdbx_strand_id
1 'polypeptide(L)'
;MWVDGVQLSPNFPADHIVFAGSWDGVYLSTNSGNNWNNITGNKDNRYVYKVYFTPDFQYKKSGALYVATESGGLYILNQEGKTIIELKPDNPTMTVNGVSQEIDPGRGTKPVIIPEWGRTVVPIRAIVEALGGTIGWESTTRKVTINFETTTIELWIDNPKAKVNGTEAWIDADNHNVKPIIINDRTMLPLRFVAESLGCDVGWDNDTRTITITYGG
;
A
#
# COMPACT_ATOMS: atom_id res chain seq x y z
N MET A 1 -13.42 12.57 -30.20
CA MET A 1 -12.13 12.04 -29.74
C MET A 1 -11.74 10.91 -30.69
N TRP A 2 -10.59 11.01 -31.35
CA TRP A 2 -10.02 9.89 -32.11
C TRP A 2 -9.14 9.09 -31.15
N VAL A 3 -9.35 7.78 -31.15
CA VAL A 3 -8.63 6.82 -30.31
C VAL A 3 -7.73 6.02 -31.25
N ASP A 4 -6.42 6.14 -31.05
CA ASP A 4 -5.41 5.51 -31.91
C ASP A 4 -4.95 4.15 -31.36
N GLY A 5 -5.16 3.91 -30.07
CA GLY A 5 -4.93 2.62 -29.44
C GLY A 5 -5.74 2.44 -28.16
N VAL A 6 -6.23 1.21 -27.93
CA VAL A 6 -6.88 0.82 -26.67
C VAL A 6 -6.21 -0.44 -26.14
N GLN A 7 -6.01 -0.50 -24.83
CA GLN A 7 -5.46 -1.67 -24.17
C GLN A 7 -6.22 -1.97 -22.88
N LEU A 8 -6.56 -3.24 -22.71
CA LEU A 8 -7.12 -3.80 -21.49
C LEU A 8 -5.98 -4.23 -20.57
N SER A 9 -6.14 -4.01 -19.26
CA SER A 9 -5.18 -4.54 -18.28
C SER A 9 -5.08 -6.07 -18.38
N PRO A 10 -3.95 -6.68 -17.96
CA PRO A 10 -3.82 -8.14 -17.88
C PRO A 10 -4.88 -8.80 -16.99
N ASN A 11 -5.43 -8.07 -16.02
CA ASN A 11 -6.46 -8.53 -15.09
C ASN A 11 -7.85 -7.90 -15.35
N PHE A 12 -8.12 -7.50 -16.59
CA PHE A 12 -9.34 -6.78 -16.98
C PHE A 12 -10.66 -7.42 -16.51
N PRO A 13 -10.84 -8.75 -16.54
CA PRO A 13 -12.09 -9.37 -16.06
C PRO A 13 -12.42 -9.06 -14.59
N ALA A 14 -11.41 -8.73 -13.78
CA ALA A 14 -11.58 -8.43 -12.36
C ALA A 14 -11.47 -6.93 -12.05
N ASP A 15 -10.56 -6.21 -12.71
CA ASP A 15 -10.26 -4.80 -12.37
C ASP A 15 -10.96 -3.77 -13.28
N HIS A 16 -11.51 -4.20 -14.42
CA HIS A 16 -12.21 -3.35 -15.39
C HIS A 16 -11.38 -2.15 -15.91
N ILE A 17 -10.05 -2.26 -15.90
CA ILE A 17 -9.12 -1.20 -16.26
C ILE A 17 -8.85 -1.18 -17.78
N VAL A 18 -9.05 -0.02 -18.38
CA VAL A 18 -8.77 0.24 -19.79
C VAL A 18 -7.95 1.52 -19.92
N PHE A 19 -6.93 1.50 -20.78
CA PHE A 19 -6.23 2.70 -21.20
C PHE A 19 -6.43 2.93 -22.69
N ALA A 20 -6.59 4.19 -23.08
CA ALA A 20 -6.70 4.62 -24.46
C ALA A 20 -5.66 5.69 -24.77
N GLY A 21 -4.95 5.52 -25.88
CA GLY A 21 -4.13 6.54 -26.50
C GLY A 21 -4.94 7.37 -27.49
N SER A 22 -4.70 8.67 -27.50
CA SER A 22 -5.33 9.61 -28.42
C SER A 22 -4.35 10.72 -28.80
N TRP A 23 -4.80 11.59 -29.70
CA TRP A 23 -4.05 12.76 -30.15
C TRP A 23 -3.67 13.74 -29.02
N ASP A 24 -4.50 13.86 -27.98
CA ASP A 24 -4.29 14.78 -26.85
C ASP A 24 -3.89 14.07 -25.55
N GLY A 25 -3.50 12.80 -25.65
CA GLY A 25 -2.82 12.06 -24.60
C GLY A 25 -3.44 10.71 -24.25
N VAL A 26 -3.16 10.26 -23.03
CA VAL A 26 -3.59 8.96 -22.48
C VAL A 26 -4.80 9.14 -21.58
N TYR A 27 -5.80 8.30 -21.80
CA TYR A 27 -7.03 8.24 -21.01
C TYR A 27 -7.12 6.92 -20.27
N LEU A 28 -7.65 6.99 -19.05
CA LEU A 28 -7.90 5.84 -18.18
C LEU A 28 -9.39 5.71 -17.92
N SER A 29 -9.91 4.50 -18.11
CA SER A 29 -11.20 4.06 -17.62
C SER A 29 -11.01 3.01 -16.53
N THR A 30 -11.71 3.17 -15.41
CA THR A 30 -11.78 2.19 -14.32
C THR A 30 -13.08 1.41 -14.27
N ASN A 31 -13.91 1.51 -15.31
CA ASN A 31 -15.25 0.94 -15.35
C ASN A 31 -15.62 0.41 -16.74
N SER A 32 -14.73 -0.35 -17.37
CA SER A 32 -14.98 -1.02 -18.65
C SER A 32 -15.31 -0.08 -19.83
N GLY A 33 -14.77 1.13 -19.81
CA GLY A 33 -14.90 2.13 -20.88
C GLY A 33 -16.11 3.06 -20.75
N ASN A 34 -16.84 3.00 -19.63
CA ASN A 34 -18.03 3.83 -19.44
C ASN A 34 -17.67 5.29 -19.08
N ASN A 35 -16.59 5.52 -18.32
CA ASN A 35 -16.07 6.85 -17.97
C ASN A 35 -14.57 6.92 -18.23
N TRP A 36 -14.08 8.07 -18.68
CA TRP A 36 -12.68 8.26 -19.05
C TRP A 36 -12.10 9.51 -18.37
N ASN A 37 -10.90 9.37 -17.83
CA ASN A 37 -10.11 10.46 -17.25
C ASN A 37 -8.82 10.64 -18.05
N ASN A 38 -8.49 11.86 -18.46
CA ASN A 38 -7.17 12.15 -19.06
C ASN A 38 -6.11 12.13 -17.95
N ILE A 39 -5.05 11.33 -18.12
CA ILE A 39 -3.99 11.12 -17.14
C ILE A 39 -2.60 11.59 -17.62
N THR A 40 -2.56 12.32 -18.74
CA THR A 40 -1.33 12.81 -19.38
C THR A 40 -0.58 13.84 -18.52
N GLY A 41 -1.27 14.41 -17.52
CA GLY A 41 -0.76 15.48 -16.67
C GLY A 41 -0.52 16.79 -17.43
N ASN A 42 0.31 17.67 -16.88
CA ASN A 42 0.67 18.98 -17.48
C ASN A 42 1.69 18.89 -18.62
N LYS A 43 1.81 17.72 -19.25
CA LYS A 43 2.80 17.48 -20.31
C LYS A 43 2.08 17.57 -21.66
N ASP A 44 2.03 18.79 -22.20
CA ASP A 44 1.28 19.17 -23.39
C ASP A 44 1.37 18.18 -24.57
N ASN A 45 0.21 17.94 -25.18
CA ASN A 45 -0.03 17.62 -26.59
C ASN A 45 0.91 16.58 -27.21
N ARG A 46 0.75 15.31 -26.81
CA ARG A 46 1.47 14.19 -27.42
C ARG A 46 0.50 13.21 -28.05
N TYR A 47 0.60 13.04 -29.36
CA TYR A 47 -0.05 11.96 -30.08
C TYR A 47 0.42 10.62 -29.54
N VAL A 48 -0.49 9.86 -28.93
CA VAL A 48 -0.24 8.53 -28.37
C VAL A 48 -0.68 7.47 -29.36
N TYR A 49 0.27 6.83 -30.02
CA TYR A 49 -0.03 5.78 -30.99
C TYR A 49 -0.37 4.45 -30.32
N LYS A 50 0.38 4.09 -29.27
CA LYS A 50 0.21 2.81 -28.59
C LYS A 50 0.50 2.91 -27.10
N VAL A 51 -0.24 2.08 -26.39
CA VAL A 51 -0.13 1.85 -24.95
C VAL A 51 0.16 0.36 -24.75
N TYR A 52 1.12 0.04 -23.90
CA TYR A 52 1.51 -1.33 -23.55
C TYR A 52 1.70 -1.49 -22.03
N PHE A 53 0.99 -2.45 -21.42
CA PHE A 53 1.26 -2.93 -20.06
C PHE A 53 2.46 -3.88 -19.99
N THR A 54 3.17 -3.86 -18.86
CA THR A 54 3.93 -5.04 -18.44
C THR A 54 2.99 -6.20 -18.09
N PRO A 55 3.43 -7.47 -18.25
CA PRO A 55 2.62 -8.63 -17.88
C PRO A 55 2.19 -8.65 -16.40
N ASP A 56 2.97 -8.02 -15.52
CA ASP A 56 2.72 -7.91 -14.08
C ASP A 56 1.94 -6.66 -13.68
N PHE A 57 1.41 -5.89 -14.64
CA PHE A 57 0.68 -4.65 -14.35
C PHE A 57 -0.53 -4.92 -13.44
N GLN A 58 -0.53 -4.28 -12.27
CA GLN A 58 -1.65 -4.19 -11.36
C GLN A 58 -1.95 -2.73 -11.04
N TYR A 59 -3.13 -2.28 -11.45
CA TYR A 59 -3.57 -0.92 -11.19
C TYR A 59 -3.55 -0.59 -9.69
N LYS A 60 -2.94 0.56 -9.34
CA LYS A 60 -2.75 1.05 -7.95
C LYS A 60 -1.91 0.13 -7.04
N LYS A 61 -1.08 -0.75 -7.58
CA LYS A 61 -0.14 -1.56 -6.78
C LYS A 61 1.28 -1.45 -7.33
N SER A 62 1.52 -1.99 -8.51
CA SER A 62 2.83 -2.01 -9.17
C SER A 62 2.69 -2.37 -10.65
N GLY A 63 3.63 -1.89 -11.47
CA GLY A 63 3.67 -2.15 -12.91
C GLY A 63 3.97 -0.90 -13.71
N ALA A 64 4.51 -1.10 -14.91
CA ALA A 64 4.83 0.00 -15.82
C ALA A 64 3.78 0.09 -16.93
N LEU A 65 3.32 1.31 -17.20
CA LEU A 65 2.61 1.64 -18.43
C LEU A 65 3.61 2.25 -19.41
N TYR A 66 3.85 1.56 -20.51
CA TYR A 66 4.67 2.07 -21.60
C TYR A 66 3.80 2.79 -22.62
N VAL A 67 4.16 4.04 -22.93
CA VAL A 67 3.44 4.89 -23.88
C VAL A 67 4.40 5.33 -24.97
N ALA A 68 4.08 5.02 -26.23
CA ALA A 68 4.85 5.44 -27.40
C ALA A 68 4.19 6.68 -28.03
N THR A 69 4.96 7.77 -28.18
CA THR A 69 4.46 9.06 -28.71
C THR A 69 5.28 9.60 -29.88
N GLU A 70 4.67 10.42 -30.74
CA GLU A 70 5.27 10.98 -31.97
C GLU A 70 6.57 11.80 -31.73
N SER A 71 6.68 12.54 -30.63
CA SER A 71 7.71 13.58 -30.47
C SER A 71 8.86 13.29 -29.49
N GLY A 72 8.97 12.10 -28.87
CA GLY A 72 9.97 11.94 -27.79
C GLY A 72 10.37 10.56 -27.27
N GLY A 73 9.85 9.44 -27.79
CA GLY A 73 10.28 8.08 -27.40
C GLY A 73 9.32 7.31 -26.48
N LEU A 74 9.87 6.28 -25.81
CA LEU A 74 9.16 5.38 -24.88
C LEU A 74 9.02 6.06 -23.51
N TYR A 75 7.81 6.43 -23.12
CA TYR A 75 7.54 6.91 -21.78
C TYR A 75 7.15 5.76 -20.89
N ILE A 76 7.85 5.61 -19.76
CA ILE A 76 7.38 4.80 -18.66
C ILE A 76 6.57 5.71 -17.76
N LEU A 77 5.25 5.54 -17.76
CA LEU A 77 4.43 5.99 -16.65
C LEU A 77 4.69 5.00 -15.52
N ASN A 78 5.80 5.24 -14.81
CA ASN A 78 5.93 4.78 -13.44
C ASN A 78 4.89 5.59 -12.68
N GLN A 79 3.86 4.93 -12.13
CA GLN A 79 3.23 5.53 -10.98
C GLN A 79 4.32 5.52 -9.92
N GLU A 80 4.92 6.68 -9.63
CA GLU A 80 5.64 6.90 -8.38
C GLU A 80 4.58 6.66 -7.29
N GLY A 81 4.51 5.39 -6.88
CA GLY A 81 3.27 4.72 -6.54
C GLY A 81 2.87 5.03 -5.12
N LYS A 82 2.34 6.24 -4.91
CA LYS A 82 1.79 6.62 -3.62
C LYS A 82 0.75 5.60 -3.20
N THR A 83 1.06 4.84 -2.16
CA THR A 83 0.16 3.89 -1.53
C THR A 83 -0.43 4.54 -0.29
N ILE A 84 -1.76 4.61 -0.24
CA ILE A 84 -2.52 5.15 0.88
C ILE A 84 -3.34 4.03 1.49
N ILE A 85 -3.12 3.77 2.77
CA ILE A 85 -3.89 2.80 3.55
C ILE A 85 -4.63 3.57 4.63
N GLU A 86 -5.95 3.42 4.72
CA GLU A 86 -6.75 4.02 5.78
C GLU A 86 -7.45 2.95 6.59
N LEU A 87 -7.43 3.10 7.92
CA LEU A 87 -8.05 2.18 8.85
C LEU A 87 -8.47 2.88 10.12
N LYS A 88 -9.34 2.24 10.89
CA LYS A 88 -9.85 2.77 12.16
C LYS A 88 -9.69 1.74 13.27
N PRO A 89 -9.35 2.17 14.50
CA PRO A 89 -9.49 1.32 15.67
C PRO A 89 -10.90 0.73 15.75
N ASP A 90 -10.99 -0.51 16.24
CA ASP A 90 -12.23 -1.26 16.40
C ASP A 90 -13.00 -1.58 15.11
N ASN A 91 -12.44 -1.33 13.93
CA ASN A 91 -13.01 -1.68 12.63
C ASN A 91 -12.18 -2.80 11.96
N PRO A 92 -12.78 -3.93 11.55
CA PRO A 92 -12.05 -5.04 10.91
C PRO A 92 -11.70 -4.78 9.44
N THR A 93 -12.08 -3.62 8.88
CA THR A 93 -11.83 -3.25 7.48
C THR A 93 -10.85 -2.09 7.38
N MET A 94 -10.13 -2.06 6.25
CA MET A 94 -9.27 -0.97 5.82
C MET A 94 -9.52 -0.65 4.35
N THR A 95 -9.10 0.53 3.91
CA THR A 95 -8.99 0.85 2.48
C THR A 95 -7.53 0.81 2.06
N VAL A 96 -7.26 0.32 0.85
CA VAL A 96 -5.96 0.45 0.18
C VAL A 96 -6.22 1.14 -1.14
N ASN A 97 -5.66 2.35 -1.31
CA ASN A 97 -5.89 3.21 -2.46
C ASN A 97 -7.40 3.42 -2.77
N GLY A 98 -8.20 3.53 -1.70
CA GLY A 98 -9.65 3.71 -1.72
C GLY A 98 -10.47 2.41 -1.87
N VAL A 99 -9.83 1.26 -2.06
CA VAL A 99 -10.52 -0.04 -2.18
C VAL A 99 -10.64 -0.69 -0.80
N SER A 100 -11.87 -0.92 -0.37
CA SER A 100 -12.16 -1.57 0.92
C SER A 100 -11.80 -3.06 0.90
N GLN A 101 -11.18 -3.52 1.98
CA GLN A 101 -10.88 -4.94 2.24
C GLN A 101 -10.84 -5.25 3.73
N GLU A 102 -10.95 -6.53 4.08
CA GLU A 102 -10.76 -6.98 5.47
C GLU A 102 -9.27 -6.97 5.84
N ILE A 103 -8.97 -6.52 7.05
CA ILE A 103 -7.61 -6.55 7.61
C ILE A 103 -7.17 -7.99 7.88
N ASP A 104 -8.12 -8.87 8.17
CA ASP A 104 -7.88 -10.28 8.46
C ASP A 104 -9.00 -11.14 7.91
N PRO A 105 -8.88 -11.59 6.64
CA PRO A 105 -9.96 -12.23 5.90
C PRO A 105 -10.64 -13.38 6.66
N GLY A 106 -11.96 -13.25 6.86
CA GLY A 106 -12.82 -14.25 7.49
C GLY A 106 -12.67 -14.37 9.01
N ARG A 107 -11.91 -13.47 9.65
CA ARG A 107 -11.63 -13.53 11.10
C ARG A 107 -12.23 -12.36 11.87
N GLY A 108 -12.45 -11.22 11.22
CA GLY A 108 -12.95 -10.01 11.89
C GLY A 108 -11.96 -9.40 12.89
N THR A 109 -10.67 -9.75 12.79
CA THR A 109 -9.63 -9.13 13.63
C THR A 109 -9.52 -7.65 13.27
N LYS A 110 -9.41 -6.81 14.29
CA LYS A 110 -9.46 -5.36 14.16
C LYS A 110 -8.26 -4.69 14.85
N PRO A 111 -7.86 -3.47 14.43
CA PRO A 111 -6.89 -2.68 15.16
C PRO A 111 -7.44 -2.31 16.53
N VAL A 112 -6.59 -2.25 17.53
CA VAL A 112 -6.96 -1.95 18.92
C VAL A 112 -6.03 -0.88 19.45
N ILE A 113 -6.60 0.13 20.13
CA ILE A 113 -5.80 1.04 20.95
C ILE A 113 -5.60 0.37 22.31
N ILE A 114 -4.35 0.17 22.72
CA ILE A 114 -4.04 -0.33 24.06
C ILE A 114 -4.15 0.84 25.04
N PRO A 115 -5.15 0.86 25.95
CA PRO A 115 -5.43 2.02 26.79
C PRO A 115 -4.24 2.43 27.67
N GLU A 116 -3.48 1.45 28.17
CA GLU A 116 -2.32 1.67 29.03
C GLU A 116 -1.17 2.35 28.29
N TRP A 117 -1.13 2.25 26.96
CA TRP A 117 -0.05 2.79 26.14
C TRP A 117 -0.47 4.00 25.32
N GLY A 118 -1.77 4.14 25.03
CA GLY A 118 -2.28 5.13 24.08
C GLY A 118 -1.73 4.90 22.66
N ARG A 119 -1.50 3.65 22.27
CA ARG A 119 -0.96 3.26 20.95
C ARG A 119 -1.84 2.22 20.27
N THR A 120 -1.98 2.34 18.96
CA THR A 120 -2.69 1.37 18.15
C THR A 120 -1.78 0.18 17.81
N VAL A 121 -2.29 -1.02 18.06
CA VAL A 121 -1.73 -2.28 17.58
C VAL A 121 -2.66 -2.90 16.54
N VAL A 122 -2.10 -3.60 15.57
CA VAL A 122 -2.84 -4.17 14.43
C VAL A 122 -2.25 -5.53 14.04
N PRO A 123 -3.05 -6.48 13.51
CA PRO A 123 -2.49 -7.63 12.81
C PRO A 123 -1.82 -7.16 11.50
N ILE A 124 -0.55 -6.76 11.59
CA ILE A 124 0.13 -5.94 10.58
C ILE A 124 0.24 -6.57 9.19
N ARG A 125 0.00 -7.88 9.05
CA ARG A 125 0.19 -8.63 7.79
C ARG A 125 -0.47 -7.93 6.60
N ALA A 126 -1.74 -7.55 6.73
CA ALA A 126 -2.47 -6.91 5.64
C ALA A 126 -1.84 -5.56 5.22
N ILE A 127 -1.30 -4.79 6.15
CA ILE A 127 -0.61 -3.52 5.87
C ILE A 127 0.72 -3.80 5.15
N VAL A 128 1.51 -4.76 5.63
CA VAL A 128 2.79 -5.14 5.01
C VAL A 128 2.58 -5.67 3.60
N GLU A 129 1.60 -6.56 3.39
CA GLU A 129 1.27 -7.12 2.07
C GLU A 129 0.72 -6.06 1.12
N ALA A 130 -0.09 -5.11 1.61
CA ALA A 130 -0.59 -3.99 0.82
C ALA A 130 0.54 -3.07 0.30
N LEU A 131 1.63 -2.96 1.06
CA LEU A 131 2.85 -2.27 0.64
C LEU A 131 3.70 -3.12 -0.31
N GLY A 132 3.46 -4.42 -0.42
CA GLY A 132 4.27 -5.37 -1.21
C GLY A 132 5.39 -6.05 -0.41
N GLY A 133 5.40 -5.91 0.91
CA GLY A 133 6.33 -6.60 1.80
C GLY A 133 5.90 -8.03 2.14
N THR A 134 6.76 -8.72 2.89
CA THR A 134 6.52 -10.07 3.40
C THR A 134 6.67 -10.11 4.91
N ILE A 135 5.98 -11.06 5.55
CA ILE A 135 6.03 -11.25 7.00
C ILE A 135 6.21 -12.73 7.35
N GLY A 136 7.18 -13.03 8.21
CA GLY A 136 7.47 -14.33 8.78
C GLY A 136 7.20 -14.37 10.28
N TRP A 137 6.80 -15.54 10.77
CA TRP A 137 6.65 -15.85 12.19
C TRP A 137 7.53 -17.03 12.56
N GLU A 138 8.38 -16.86 13.58
CA GLU A 138 9.17 -17.92 14.19
C GLU A 138 8.65 -18.18 15.60
N SER A 139 7.99 -19.33 15.78
CA SER A 139 7.34 -19.68 17.03
C SER A 139 8.31 -19.89 18.18
N THR A 140 9.50 -20.45 17.90
CA THR A 140 10.47 -20.84 18.94
C THR A 140 10.98 -19.62 19.70
N THR A 141 11.23 -18.54 18.97
CA THR A 141 11.72 -17.27 19.54
C THR A 141 10.61 -16.25 19.72
N ARG A 142 9.36 -16.60 19.39
CA ARG A 142 8.20 -15.68 19.34
C ARG A 142 8.55 -14.39 18.56
N LYS A 143 9.18 -14.56 17.40
CA LYS A 143 9.73 -13.48 16.59
C LYS A 143 8.93 -13.27 15.32
N VAL A 144 8.61 -12.01 15.03
CA VAL A 144 8.11 -11.56 13.73
C VAL A 144 9.27 -10.97 12.95
N THR A 145 9.39 -11.35 11.68
CA THR A 145 10.32 -10.74 10.72
C THR A 145 9.54 -10.15 9.57
N ILE A 146 9.72 -8.88 9.29
CA ILE A 146 9.09 -8.16 8.17
C ILE A 146 10.19 -7.79 7.19
N ASN A 147 10.00 -8.09 5.91
CA ASN A 147 10.91 -7.66 4.85
C ASN A 147 10.15 -6.81 3.84
N PHE A 148 10.71 -5.67 3.49
CA PHE A 148 10.14 -4.76 2.50
C PHE A 148 11.26 -3.96 1.85
N GLU A 149 11.37 -4.06 0.53
CA GLU A 149 12.50 -3.52 -0.23
C GLU A 149 13.86 -3.89 0.39
N THR A 150 14.60 -2.90 0.92
CA THR A 150 15.89 -3.09 1.59
C THR A 150 15.79 -3.14 3.11
N THR A 151 14.59 -2.97 3.66
CA THR A 151 14.33 -2.89 5.09
C THR A 151 13.92 -4.25 5.66
N THR A 152 14.59 -4.65 6.73
CA THR A 152 14.24 -5.80 7.56
C THR A 152 13.92 -5.34 8.98
N ILE A 153 12.75 -5.69 9.50
CA ILE A 153 12.34 -5.41 10.87
C ILE A 153 12.13 -6.72 11.62
N GLU A 154 12.78 -6.87 12.77
CA GLU A 154 12.58 -8.01 13.67
C GLU A 154 12.00 -7.53 15.00
N LEU A 155 10.89 -8.14 15.41
CA LEU A 155 10.23 -7.84 16.68
C LEU A 155 9.95 -9.13 17.45
N TRP A 156 10.02 -9.08 18.77
CA TRP A 156 9.74 -10.22 19.64
C TRP A 156 8.52 -9.94 20.51
N ILE A 157 7.64 -10.93 20.68
CA ILE A 157 6.48 -10.77 21.56
C ILE A 157 6.94 -10.43 22.98
N ASP A 158 6.24 -9.48 23.59
CA ASP A 158 6.50 -8.96 24.94
C ASP A 158 7.84 -8.21 25.12
N ASN A 159 8.56 -7.93 24.04
CA ASN A 159 9.80 -7.15 24.06
C ASN A 159 9.57 -5.72 23.51
N PRO A 160 9.87 -4.67 24.28
CA PRO A 160 9.74 -3.28 23.81
C PRO A 160 10.84 -2.81 22.85
N LYS A 161 11.81 -3.69 22.55
CA LYS A 161 12.87 -3.43 21.58
C LYS A 161 12.68 -4.29 20.33
N ALA A 162 13.06 -3.71 19.21
CA ALA A 162 13.10 -4.34 17.89
C ALA A 162 14.50 -4.23 17.30
N LYS A 163 14.73 -4.88 16.15
CA LYS A 163 15.86 -4.58 15.27
C LYS A 163 15.35 -4.06 13.94
N VAL A 164 15.93 -2.99 13.45
CA VAL A 164 15.73 -2.46 12.09
C VAL A 164 17.07 -2.55 11.38
N ASN A 165 17.14 -3.32 10.30
CA ASN A 165 18.36 -3.60 9.54
C ASN A 165 19.52 -4.09 10.42
N GLY A 166 19.20 -4.91 11.42
CA GLY A 166 20.16 -5.48 12.38
C GLY A 166 20.52 -4.57 13.56
N THR A 167 20.18 -3.28 13.51
CA THR A 167 20.42 -2.32 14.60
C THR A 167 19.25 -2.33 15.59
N GLU A 168 19.54 -2.41 16.88
CA GLU A 168 18.53 -2.37 17.94
C GLU A 168 17.88 -0.98 18.05
N ALA A 169 16.55 -0.94 18.20
CA ALA A 169 15.76 0.27 18.39
C ALA A 169 14.65 0.03 19.41
N TRP A 170 14.32 1.07 20.19
CA TRP A 170 13.09 1.08 20.97
C TRP A 170 11.89 1.20 20.03
N ILE A 171 10.84 0.42 20.30
CA ILE A 171 9.60 0.47 19.52
C ILE A 171 8.88 1.82 19.71
N ASP A 172 8.93 2.35 20.92
CA ASP A 172 8.48 3.69 21.24
C ASP A 172 9.50 4.28 22.21
N ALA A 173 10.21 5.32 21.77
CA ALA A 173 11.27 5.95 22.56
C ALA A 173 10.74 6.70 23.79
N ASP A 174 9.48 7.11 23.78
CA ASP A 174 8.83 7.84 24.86
C ASP A 174 8.10 6.90 25.82
N ASN A 175 7.72 5.70 25.37
CA ASN A 175 7.00 4.72 26.16
C ASN A 175 7.50 3.28 25.95
N HIS A 176 8.46 2.86 26.78
CA HIS A 176 9.03 1.51 26.77
C HIS A 176 8.07 0.38 27.21
N ASN A 177 6.78 0.66 27.45
CA ASN A 177 5.78 -0.39 27.64
C ASN A 177 5.19 -0.89 26.31
N VAL A 178 5.32 -0.10 25.23
CA VAL A 178 4.82 -0.44 23.91
C VAL A 178 5.60 -1.62 23.35
N LYS A 179 4.91 -2.71 23.04
CA LYS A 179 5.53 -3.95 22.58
C LYS A 179 4.59 -4.78 21.71
N PRO A 180 5.10 -5.72 20.90
CA PRO A 180 4.30 -6.70 20.21
C PRO A 180 3.58 -7.60 21.22
N ILE A 181 2.32 -7.92 20.95
CA ILE A 181 1.49 -8.75 21.84
C ILE A 181 0.68 -9.76 21.03
N ILE A 182 0.11 -10.75 21.72
CA ILE A 182 -0.84 -11.69 21.14
C ILE A 182 -2.21 -11.40 21.74
N ILE A 183 -3.21 -11.17 20.89
CA ILE A 183 -4.62 -11.01 21.26
C ILE A 183 -5.42 -12.01 20.44
N ASN A 184 -6.17 -12.90 21.09
CA ASN A 184 -7.00 -13.92 20.43
C ASN A 184 -6.23 -14.71 19.36
N ASP A 185 -5.05 -15.23 19.73
CA ASP A 185 -4.13 -15.98 18.84
C ASP A 185 -3.60 -15.20 17.63
N ARG A 186 -3.75 -13.88 17.62
CA ARG A 186 -3.20 -12.99 16.59
C ARG A 186 -2.06 -12.17 17.13
N THR A 187 -0.94 -12.20 16.41
CA THR A 187 0.16 -11.28 16.66
C THR A 187 -0.24 -9.86 16.26
N MET A 188 -0.22 -8.96 17.23
CA MET A 188 -0.56 -7.55 17.11
C MET A 188 0.72 -6.73 17.27
N LEU A 189 1.04 -5.91 16.26
CA LEU A 189 2.25 -5.09 16.28
C LEU A 189 1.90 -3.60 16.40
N PRO A 190 2.73 -2.81 17.09
CA PRO A 190 2.60 -1.34 17.14
C PRO A 190 2.66 -0.74 15.74
N LEU A 191 1.51 -0.22 15.29
CA LEU A 191 1.30 0.17 13.89
C LEU A 191 2.29 1.22 13.42
N ARG A 192 2.42 2.30 14.21
CA ARG A 192 3.24 3.46 13.84
C ARG A 192 4.71 3.08 13.68
N PHE A 193 5.27 2.40 14.68
CA PHE A 193 6.67 1.95 14.64
C PHE A 193 6.99 1.13 13.40
N VAL A 194 6.14 0.14 13.09
CA VAL A 194 6.36 -0.71 11.92
C VAL A 194 6.22 0.10 10.64
N ALA A 195 5.14 0.87 10.46
CA ALA A 195 4.91 1.64 9.24
C ALA A 195 6.02 2.68 9.00
N GLU A 196 6.41 3.46 10.00
CA GLU A 196 7.47 4.47 9.89
C GLU A 196 8.84 3.82 9.64
N SER A 197 9.13 2.67 10.26
CA SER A 197 10.36 1.91 9.99
C SER A 197 10.42 1.41 8.54
N LEU A 198 9.27 1.19 7.89
CA LEU A 198 9.16 0.84 6.48
C LEU A 198 9.22 2.06 5.54
N GLY A 199 9.42 3.27 6.08
CA GLY A 199 9.48 4.51 5.30
C GLY A 199 8.11 5.13 4.99
N CYS A 200 7.06 4.75 5.73
CA CYS A 200 5.73 5.34 5.58
C CYS A 200 5.51 6.53 6.52
N ASP A 201 4.72 7.50 6.09
CA ASP A 201 4.15 8.52 6.97
C ASP A 201 2.86 8.02 7.61
N VAL A 202 2.64 8.33 8.89
CA VAL A 202 1.44 7.92 9.64
C VAL A 202 0.70 9.13 10.22
N GLY A 203 -0.44 9.44 9.62
CA GLY A 203 -1.39 10.45 10.07
C GLY A 203 -2.47 9.90 11.01
N TRP A 204 -2.97 10.78 11.88
CA TRP A 204 -4.13 10.52 12.75
C TRP A 204 -5.12 11.68 12.64
N ASP A 205 -6.36 11.36 12.32
CA ASP A 205 -7.50 12.28 12.37
C ASP A 205 -8.33 11.97 13.62
N ASN A 206 -8.42 12.94 14.53
CA ASN A 206 -9.06 12.73 15.83
C ASN A 206 -10.60 12.67 15.75
N ASP A 207 -11.20 13.44 14.86
CA ASP A 207 -12.66 13.57 14.75
C ASP A 207 -13.26 12.29 14.15
N THR A 208 -12.58 11.74 13.16
CA THR A 208 -13.03 10.54 12.44
C THR A 208 -12.38 9.26 12.96
N ARG A 209 -11.40 9.38 13.88
CA ARG A 209 -10.55 8.30 14.40
C ARG A 209 -9.87 7.50 13.30
N THR A 210 -9.43 8.19 12.25
CA THR A 210 -8.81 7.58 11.05
C THR A 210 -7.29 7.59 11.17
N ILE A 211 -6.69 6.43 10.92
CA ILE A 211 -5.26 6.27 10.73
C ILE A 211 -5.01 6.25 9.22
N THR A 212 -4.13 7.10 8.73
CA THR A 212 -3.72 7.14 7.32
C THR A 212 -2.24 6.82 7.23
N ILE A 213 -1.90 5.74 6.55
CA ILE A 213 -0.52 5.34 6.26
C ILE A 213 -0.24 5.69 4.80
N THR A 214 0.83 6.42 4.55
CA THR A 214 1.24 6.86 3.21
C THR A 214 2.64 6.36 2.90
N TYR A 215 2.83 5.69 1.77
CA TYR A 215 4.14 5.27 1.27
C TYR A 215 4.35 5.77 -0.15
N GLY A 216 5.56 6.23 -0.50
CA GLY A 216 5.89 6.74 -1.83
C GLY A 216 5.42 8.18 -2.04
N GLY A 217 6.36 9.12 -1.98
CA GLY A 217 6.19 10.56 -2.22
C GLY A 217 7.51 11.22 -2.58
#